data_AF-A0A9D2XNN8-F1
#
_entry.id   AF-A0A9D2XNN8-F1
#
_cell.length_a   1.000
_cell.length_b   1.000
_cell.length_c   1.000
_cell.angle_alpha   90.00
_cell.angle_beta   90.00
_cell.angle_gamma   90.00
#
_symmetry.space_group_name_H-M   'P 1'
#
loop_
_entity.id
_entity.type
_entity.pdbx_description
1 polymer ?
#
loop_
_entity_poly.entity_id
_entity_poly.type
_entity_poly.pdbx_seq_one_letter_code
_entity_poly.pdbx_strand_id
1 'polypeptide(L)'
;MQHWALLLSAHNYTLQYRKGAYHANADGLSRLPLPLAHKKKQGAVEVFYASQLGTLPVSVAEIRRDTLSDVTLSRVLEMVTTGHFPAAKDADQELSPYLRRRHELTIQQGCLMWGVRVIVPPKLHSCVLQELHTAHPGMVRMKSLARSYVWWPGIESQIELQAKACHSCQRVQKEPVLAPLHPWLWPSCPWDRIHVDFAGPFEGHMYLVVVDAHSKWPEVHIMDRTTTGKTIQVLRGLFSRHGLPHVLASDNGPQFCSEEFGMFQKANGVNHIRSAPYHPATNGLAERFVQTFKHALKASRGTAPVQQRLDTLLLTYRNTPHATTRETPAMLFIGRKLCSRLDFLKPILAGTVRRSQDAQQQCRQQHSRDRWFTVGEPVLVRDYRKGEDKWTHGVVLEKTGPVSYKVNVGAQGVWKRHVDQMLTRPESGSQQVTVDPPTSSQMSPAQSGSDTMLHPYTSLQEETVEQVLGTTSPPETPQSLKPAPTDCTQVSESVRRYPVRVTKPPARYWDG
;
A
#
# COMPACT_ATOMS: atom_id res chain seq x y z
N MET A 1 3.09 46.33 -40.96
CA MET A 1 3.00 45.41 -42.12
C MET A 1 1.58 44.94 -42.43
N GLN A 2 0.65 44.81 -41.46
CA GLN A 2 -0.72 44.31 -41.70
C GLN A 2 -1.66 45.27 -42.46
N HIS A 3 -1.43 46.59 -42.43
CA HIS A 3 -2.31 47.57 -43.10
C HIS A 3 -2.32 47.40 -44.62
N TRP A 4 -1.15 47.24 -45.24
CA TRP A 4 -1.06 47.03 -46.69
C TRP A 4 -1.63 45.68 -47.14
N ALA A 5 -1.61 44.67 -46.27
CA ALA A 5 -2.19 43.36 -46.57
C ALA A 5 -3.72 43.43 -46.71
N LEU A 6 -4.41 44.22 -45.87
CA LEU A 6 -5.86 44.43 -45.98
C LEU A 6 -6.22 45.19 -47.26
N LEU A 7 -5.48 46.25 -47.58
CA LEU A 7 -5.73 47.05 -48.80
C LEU A 7 -5.51 46.23 -50.09
N LEU A 8 -4.43 45.44 -50.13
CA LEU A 8 -4.12 44.59 -51.29
C LEU A 8 -5.08 43.42 -51.43
N SER A 9 -5.71 42.96 -50.34
CA SER A 9 -6.68 41.85 -50.38
C SER A 9 -7.96 42.18 -51.16
N ALA A 10 -8.27 43.47 -51.34
CA ALA A 10 -9.43 43.93 -52.09
C ALA A 10 -9.21 43.95 -53.62
N HIS A 11 -8.01 43.62 -54.10
CA HIS A 11 -7.64 43.73 -55.51
C HIS A 11 -7.03 42.42 -56.01
N ASN A 12 -7.35 42.03 -57.24
CA ASN A 12 -6.63 40.96 -57.94
C ASN A 12 -5.39 41.55 -58.59
N TYR A 13 -4.20 41.09 -58.18
CA TYR A 13 -2.94 41.59 -58.71
C TYR A 13 -2.00 40.46 -59.11
N THR A 14 -1.12 40.76 -60.07
CA THR A 14 -0.05 39.88 -60.54
C THR A 14 1.28 40.47 -60.13
N LEU A 15 2.08 39.69 -59.40
CA LEU A 15 3.42 40.10 -58.98
C LEU A 15 4.40 39.86 -60.11
N GLN A 16 5.02 40.93 -60.62
CA GLN A 16 6.10 40.85 -61.61
C GLN A 16 7.40 41.35 -61.01
N TYR A 17 8.46 40.55 -61.13
CA TYR A 17 9.78 40.92 -60.66
C TYR A 17 10.45 41.91 -61.62
N ARG A 18 10.95 43.03 -61.08
CA ARG A 18 11.73 44.02 -61.82
C ARG A 18 13.11 44.18 -61.18
N LYS A 19 14.18 43.93 -61.94
CA LYS A 19 15.57 44.13 -61.49
C LYS A 19 15.80 45.59 -61.08
N GLY A 20 16.53 45.81 -59.98
CA GLY A 20 16.76 47.13 -59.36
C GLY A 20 17.27 48.22 -60.30
N ALA A 21 18.05 47.87 -61.33
CA ALA A 21 18.56 48.81 -62.34
C ALA A 21 17.45 49.51 -63.16
N TYR A 22 16.24 48.93 -63.22
CA TYR A 22 15.10 49.52 -63.92
C TYR A 22 14.15 50.31 -63.00
N HIS A 23 14.46 50.46 -61.71
CA HIS A 23 13.67 51.26 -60.77
C HIS A 23 14.03 52.75 -60.92
N ALA A 24 13.79 53.33 -62.10
CA ALA A 24 14.14 54.72 -62.41
C ALA A 24 13.11 55.75 -61.90
N ASN A 25 11.93 55.31 -61.46
CA ASN A 25 10.84 56.19 -61.02
C ASN A 25 10.79 56.28 -59.49
N ALA A 26 11.93 56.58 -58.85
CA ALA A 26 11.92 56.96 -57.45
C ALA A 26 11.14 58.28 -57.32
N ASP A 27 10.02 58.18 -56.61
CA ASP A 27 8.97 59.18 -56.48
C ASP A 27 9.46 60.54 -55.94
N GLY A 28 9.67 61.48 -56.86
CA GLY A 28 9.93 62.89 -56.58
C GLY A 28 8.72 63.66 -56.02
N LEU A 29 7.53 63.07 -55.95
CA LEU A 29 6.33 63.70 -55.40
C LEU A 29 6.23 63.56 -53.87
N SER A 30 7.04 62.69 -53.24
CA SER A 30 7.09 62.58 -51.76
C SER A 30 8.01 63.61 -51.09
N ARG A 31 8.84 64.34 -51.86
CA ARG A 31 9.94 65.17 -51.32
C ARG A 31 9.89 66.66 -51.73
N LEU A 32 8.90 67.09 -52.51
CA LEU A 32 8.69 68.51 -52.80
C LEU A 32 7.69 69.12 -51.80
N PRO A 33 8.13 70.00 -50.88
CA PRO A 33 7.20 70.69 -49.99
C PRO A 33 6.37 71.69 -50.81
N LEU A 34 5.09 71.37 -51.03
CA LEU A 34 4.12 72.34 -51.53
C LEU A 34 3.77 73.34 -50.41
N PRO A 35 3.56 74.63 -50.72
CA PRO A 35 3.07 75.61 -49.74
C PRO A 35 1.61 75.31 -49.42
N LEU A 36 1.38 74.39 -48.48
CA LEU A 36 0.04 74.00 -48.04
C LEU A 36 -0.42 74.91 -46.89
N ALA A 37 -1.32 75.83 -47.22
CA ALA A 37 -2.18 76.49 -46.25
C ALA A 37 -2.88 75.42 -45.39
N HIS A 38 -2.53 75.37 -44.10
CA HIS A 38 -3.09 74.44 -43.14
C HIS A 38 -4.59 74.71 -42.91
N LYS A 39 -5.46 74.03 -43.64
CA LYS A 39 -6.83 73.75 -43.17
C LYS A 39 -6.79 72.45 -42.38
N LYS A 40 -6.81 72.55 -41.04
CA LYS A 40 -7.01 71.41 -40.13
C LYS A 40 -8.34 70.73 -40.46
N LYS A 41 -8.31 69.66 -41.24
CA LYS A 41 -9.39 68.65 -41.23
C LYS A 41 -9.04 67.66 -40.12
N GLN A 42 -9.73 67.76 -39.00
CA GLN A 42 -9.69 66.73 -37.95
C GLN A 42 -10.15 65.41 -38.58
N GLY A 43 -9.22 64.46 -38.72
CA GLY A 43 -9.47 63.19 -39.38
C GLY A 43 -10.25 62.25 -38.46
N ALA A 44 -11.22 61.52 -39.01
CA ALA A 44 -11.98 60.47 -38.30
C ALA A 44 -11.10 59.42 -37.60
N VAL A 45 -9.83 59.30 -38.02
CA VAL A 45 -8.80 58.46 -37.40
C VAL A 45 -8.43 58.96 -35.99
N GLU A 46 -8.31 60.27 -35.77
CA GLU A 46 -8.03 60.86 -34.45
C GLU A 46 -9.18 60.62 -33.47
N VAL A 47 -10.42 60.67 -33.97
CA VAL A 47 -11.65 60.40 -33.19
C VAL A 47 -11.73 58.93 -32.77
N PHE A 48 -11.27 58.01 -33.62
CA PHE A 48 -11.24 56.57 -33.31
C PHE A 48 -10.13 56.19 -32.31
N TYR A 49 -8.95 56.82 -32.38
CA TYR A 49 -7.90 56.64 -31.37
C TYR A 49 -8.31 57.26 -30.02
N ALA A 50 -8.97 58.42 -30.03
CA ALA A 50 -9.48 59.05 -28.82
C ALA A 50 -10.57 58.21 -28.12
N SER A 51 -11.44 57.54 -28.89
CA SER A 51 -12.48 56.67 -28.32
C SER A 51 -11.90 55.36 -27.73
N GLN A 52 -10.85 54.78 -28.31
CA GLN A 52 -10.13 53.62 -27.74
C GLN A 52 -9.30 53.97 -26.49
N LEU A 53 -8.74 55.18 -26.40
CA LEU A 53 -8.07 55.65 -25.18
C LEU A 53 -9.06 55.90 -24.03
N GLY A 54 -10.32 56.23 -24.34
CA GLY A 54 -11.39 56.41 -23.36
C GLY A 54 -11.85 55.10 -22.68
N THR A 55 -11.43 53.94 -23.16
CA THR A 55 -11.76 52.62 -22.59
C THR A 55 -10.64 51.98 -21.78
N LEU A 56 -9.51 52.67 -21.60
CA LEU A 56 -8.40 52.15 -20.79
C LEU A 56 -8.76 52.24 -19.30
N PRO A 57 -8.46 51.20 -18.49
CA PRO A 57 -8.76 51.20 -17.06
C PRO A 57 -7.97 52.27 -16.29
N VAL A 58 -6.80 52.67 -16.80
CA VAL A 58 -5.98 53.74 -16.25
C VAL A 58 -5.35 54.54 -17.39
N SER A 59 -5.55 55.86 -17.40
CA SER A 59 -4.95 56.75 -18.40
C SER A 59 -3.63 57.38 -17.93
N VAL A 60 -2.75 57.73 -18.87
CA VAL A 60 -1.48 58.44 -18.58
C VAL A 60 -1.76 59.79 -17.88
N ALA A 61 -2.85 60.46 -18.26
CA ALA A 61 -3.28 61.70 -17.64
C ALA A 61 -3.69 61.50 -16.17
N GLU A 62 -4.34 60.38 -15.83
CA GLU A 62 -4.66 60.02 -14.44
C GLU A 62 -3.42 59.73 -13.62
N ILE A 63 -2.51 58.90 -14.14
CA ILE A 63 -1.26 58.59 -13.45
C ILE A 63 -0.50 59.88 -13.14
N ARG A 64 -0.38 60.79 -14.11
CA ARG A 64 0.29 62.08 -13.91
C ARG A 64 -0.40 62.94 -12.84
N ARG A 65 -1.72 63.08 -12.91
CA ARG A 65 -2.49 63.87 -11.95
C ARG A 65 -2.36 63.33 -10.53
N ASP A 66 -2.46 62.01 -10.38
CA ASP A 66 -2.42 61.34 -9.09
C ASP A 66 -1.00 61.27 -8.53
N THR A 67 0.02 61.23 -9.40
CA THR A 67 1.44 61.36 -8.99
C THR A 67 1.70 62.74 -8.38
N LEU A 68 1.12 63.81 -8.95
CA LEU A 68 1.26 65.18 -8.41
C LEU A 68 0.46 65.38 -7.12
N SER A 69 -0.70 64.72 -7.00
CA SER A 69 -1.54 64.77 -5.80
C SER A 69 -1.00 63.96 -4.63
N ASP A 70 -0.17 62.95 -4.89
CA ASP A 70 0.39 62.07 -3.88
C ASP A 70 1.61 62.70 -3.19
N VAL A 71 1.60 62.75 -1.86
CA VAL A 71 2.62 63.44 -1.06
C VAL A 71 4.02 62.82 -1.29
N THR A 72 4.09 61.51 -1.39
CA THR A 72 5.35 60.77 -1.47
C THR A 72 5.88 60.78 -2.90
N LEU A 73 5.03 60.51 -3.90
CA LEU A 73 5.43 60.51 -5.30
C LEU A 73 5.72 61.90 -5.86
N SER A 74 5.02 62.94 -5.40
CA SER A 74 5.30 64.33 -5.80
C SER A 74 6.70 64.78 -5.35
N ARG A 75 7.10 64.45 -4.11
CA ARG A 75 8.47 64.65 -3.62
C ARG A 75 9.49 63.87 -4.46
N VAL A 76 9.20 62.61 -4.81
CA VAL A 76 10.09 61.81 -5.66
C VAL A 76 10.22 62.41 -7.07
N LEU A 77 9.13 62.92 -7.63
CA LEU A 77 9.12 63.59 -8.92
C LEU A 77 10.00 64.85 -8.91
N GLU A 78 9.90 65.66 -7.84
CA GLU A 78 10.73 66.85 -7.64
C GLU A 78 12.22 66.48 -7.50
N MET A 79 12.55 65.46 -6.71
CA MET A 79 13.94 64.98 -6.53
C MET A 79 14.55 64.49 -7.85
N VAL A 80 13.78 63.77 -8.67
CA VAL A 80 14.26 63.30 -9.99
C VAL A 80 14.41 64.46 -10.98
N THR A 81 13.56 65.51 -10.88
CA THR A 81 13.63 66.69 -11.75
C THR A 81 14.81 67.60 -11.40
N THR A 82 15.07 67.81 -10.10
CA THR A 82 16.13 68.69 -9.58
C THR A 82 17.49 67.99 -9.48
N GLY A 83 17.51 66.66 -9.58
CA GLY A 83 18.71 65.83 -9.42
C GLY A 83 19.26 65.77 -7.99
N HIS A 84 18.56 66.37 -7.01
CA HIS A 84 18.98 66.39 -5.61
C HIS A 84 18.24 65.33 -4.82
N PHE A 85 18.99 64.36 -4.29
CA PHE A 85 18.47 63.31 -3.42
C PHE A 85 19.06 63.45 -2.01
N PRO A 86 18.24 63.39 -0.94
CA PRO A 86 18.74 63.40 0.43
C PRO A 86 19.64 62.19 0.71
N ALA A 87 20.57 62.35 1.64
CA ALA A 87 21.41 61.24 2.09
C ALA A 87 20.52 60.14 2.72
N ALA A 88 20.82 58.87 2.45
CA ALA A 88 19.97 57.73 2.81
C ALA A 88 19.72 57.56 4.33
N LYS A 89 20.42 58.33 5.18
CA LYS A 89 20.27 58.33 6.64
C LYS A 89 19.18 59.29 7.15
N ASP A 90 18.80 60.29 6.34
CA ASP A 90 17.87 61.38 6.74
C ASP A 90 16.52 61.27 6.03
N ALA A 91 16.25 60.14 5.38
CA ALA A 91 15.06 59.95 4.55
C ALA A 91 13.94 59.20 5.27
N ASP A 92 12.71 59.69 5.10
CA ASP A 92 11.49 59.02 5.55
C ASP A 92 11.44 57.55 5.08
N GLN A 93 10.91 56.66 5.92
CA GLN A 93 10.84 55.22 5.63
C GLN A 93 10.05 54.92 4.33
N GLU A 94 9.11 55.78 3.96
CA GLU A 94 8.32 55.69 2.72
C GLU A 94 9.12 56.04 1.45
N LEU A 95 10.16 56.87 1.57
CA LEU A 95 11.03 57.27 0.44
C LEU A 95 12.17 56.27 0.20
N SER A 96 12.54 55.49 1.22
CA SER A 96 13.55 54.43 1.13
C SER A 96 13.47 53.51 -0.10
N PRO A 97 12.30 52.97 -0.52
CA PRO A 97 12.21 52.13 -1.71
C PRO A 97 12.53 52.89 -3.01
N TYR A 98 12.25 54.20 -3.08
CA TYR A 98 12.55 55.02 -4.24
C TYR A 98 14.03 55.46 -4.26
N LEU A 99 14.57 55.84 -3.10
CA LEU A 99 15.97 56.26 -2.96
C LEU A 99 16.96 55.15 -3.30
N ARG A 100 16.66 53.90 -2.92
CA ARG A 100 17.46 52.72 -3.33
C ARG A 100 17.57 52.56 -4.85
N ARG A 101 16.62 53.13 -5.60
CA ARG A 101 16.52 53.03 -7.06
C ARG A 101 16.80 54.35 -7.78
N ARG A 102 17.33 55.36 -7.06
CA ARG A 102 17.49 56.74 -7.56
C ARG A 102 18.19 56.87 -8.92
N HIS A 103 19.12 55.98 -9.24
CA HIS A 103 19.89 56.00 -10.50
C HIS A 103 19.11 55.45 -11.70
N GLU A 104 17.99 54.77 -11.47
CA GLU A 104 17.17 54.12 -12.49
C GLU A 104 15.78 54.79 -12.64
N LEU A 105 15.54 55.88 -11.90
CA LEU A 105 14.31 56.65 -11.98
C LEU A 105 14.40 57.69 -13.10
N THR A 106 13.40 57.69 -13.97
CA THR A 106 13.30 58.65 -15.09
C THR A 106 11.89 59.24 -15.16
N ILE A 107 11.74 60.34 -15.87
CA ILE A 107 10.44 61.00 -16.08
C ILE A 107 10.12 60.96 -17.57
N GLN A 108 8.94 60.45 -17.92
CA GLN A 108 8.45 60.42 -19.30
C GLN A 108 7.01 60.94 -19.34
N GLN A 109 6.76 61.98 -20.14
CA GLN A 109 5.44 62.61 -20.28
C GLN A 109 4.80 63.05 -18.94
N GLY A 110 5.63 63.37 -17.94
CA GLY A 110 5.17 63.74 -16.60
C GLY A 110 4.81 62.56 -15.68
N CYS A 111 5.05 61.32 -16.11
CA CYS A 111 4.93 60.13 -15.29
C CYS A 111 6.31 59.67 -14.79
N LEU A 112 6.35 59.20 -13.55
CA LEU A 112 7.55 58.64 -12.95
C LEU A 112 7.75 57.21 -13.42
N MET A 113 8.96 56.87 -13.85
CA MET A 113 9.34 55.59 -14.43
C MET A 113 10.49 54.97 -13.65
N TRP A 114 10.54 53.64 -13.58
CA TRP A 114 11.67 52.85 -13.13
C TRP A 114 12.13 51.93 -14.26
N GLY A 115 13.24 52.29 -14.92
CA GLY A 115 13.64 51.66 -16.18
C GLY A 115 12.54 51.81 -17.24
N VAL A 116 11.88 50.69 -17.59
CA VAL A 116 10.75 50.66 -18.54
C VAL A 116 9.37 50.59 -17.87
N ARG A 117 9.32 50.58 -16.53
CA ARG A 117 8.10 50.35 -15.75
C ARG A 117 7.53 51.68 -15.26
N VAL A 118 6.22 51.83 -15.33
CA VAL A 118 5.51 53.00 -14.79
C VAL A 118 5.35 52.86 -13.27
N ILE A 119 5.68 53.91 -12.53
CA ILE A 119 5.39 53.95 -11.10
C ILE A 119 3.94 54.39 -10.91
N VAL A 120 3.13 53.53 -10.30
CA VAL A 120 1.68 53.74 -10.17
C VAL A 120 1.35 54.33 -8.80
N PRO A 121 0.58 55.45 -8.74
CA PRO A 121 0.06 56.02 -7.50
C PRO A 121 -0.85 55.07 -6.72
N PRO A 122 -0.87 55.14 -5.37
CA PRO A 122 -1.67 54.25 -4.51
C PRO A 122 -3.17 54.18 -4.88
N LYS A 123 -3.75 55.30 -5.30
CA LYS A 123 -5.16 55.39 -5.71
C LYS A 123 -5.50 54.48 -6.90
N LEU A 124 -4.53 54.19 -7.75
CA LEU A 124 -4.72 53.42 -8.99
C LEU A 124 -4.29 51.95 -8.84
N HIS A 125 -3.76 51.54 -7.68
CA HIS A 125 -3.29 50.17 -7.45
C HIS A 125 -4.39 49.14 -7.67
N SER A 126 -5.59 49.38 -7.14
CA SER A 126 -6.74 48.46 -7.27
C SER A 126 -7.15 48.25 -8.73
N CYS A 127 -7.19 49.33 -9.52
CA CYS A 127 -7.54 49.27 -10.94
C CYS A 127 -6.50 48.47 -11.74
N VAL A 128 -5.22 48.73 -11.52
CA VAL A 128 -4.13 47.99 -12.18
C VAL A 128 -4.11 46.52 -11.75
N LEU A 129 -4.36 46.21 -10.47
CA LEU A 129 -4.44 44.83 -9.98
C LEU A 129 -5.61 44.08 -10.60
N GLN A 130 -6.76 44.75 -10.78
CA GLN A 130 -7.91 44.17 -11.48
C GLN A 130 -7.57 43.89 -12.95
N GLU A 131 -6.88 44.80 -13.62
CA GLU A 131 -6.46 44.62 -15.02
C GLU A 131 -5.44 43.48 -15.18
N LEU A 132 -4.47 43.38 -14.27
CA LEU A 132 -3.53 42.24 -14.22
C LEU A 132 -4.26 40.91 -13.98
N HIS A 133 -5.48 40.94 -13.42
CA HIS A 133 -6.28 39.78 -13.08
C HIS A 133 -7.43 39.49 -14.05
N THR A 134 -7.63 40.29 -15.12
CA THR A 134 -8.80 40.20 -16.04
C THR A 134 -9.01 38.80 -16.62
N ALA A 135 -7.93 38.08 -16.95
CA ALA A 135 -7.99 36.71 -17.49
C ALA A 135 -7.72 35.61 -16.44
N HIS A 136 -7.82 35.94 -15.14
CA HIS A 136 -7.44 35.07 -14.02
C HIS A 136 -6.08 34.35 -14.16
N PRO A 137 -5.00 35.01 -14.65
CA PRO A 137 -3.70 34.37 -14.73
C PRO A 137 -3.19 34.02 -13.33
N GLY A 138 -2.49 32.88 -13.20
CA GLY A 138 -1.89 32.49 -11.92
C GLY A 138 -0.88 33.52 -11.41
N MET A 139 -0.66 33.53 -10.09
CA MET A 139 0.17 34.52 -9.37
C MET A 139 1.53 34.78 -10.03
N VAL A 140 2.22 33.73 -10.48
CA VAL A 140 3.53 33.85 -11.13
C VAL A 140 3.45 34.64 -12.44
N ARG A 141 2.41 34.41 -13.24
CA ARG A 141 2.19 35.12 -14.51
C ARG A 141 1.79 36.57 -14.27
N MET A 142 0.94 36.84 -13.27
CA MET A 142 0.60 38.21 -12.86
C MET A 142 1.86 39.00 -12.45
N LYS A 143 2.72 38.41 -11.61
CA LYS A 143 4.01 39.03 -11.23
C LYS A 143 4.90 39.29 -12.43
N SER A 144 4.97 38.34 -13.38
CA SER A 144 5.75 38.50 -14.61
C SER A 144 5.21 39.64 -15.48
N LEU A 145 3.89 39.74 -15.63
CA LEU A 145 3.23 40.79 -16.40
C LEU A 145 3.44 42.16 -15.77
N ALA A 146 3.25 42.26 -14.45
CA ALA A 146 3.53 43.48 -13.69
C ALA A 146 4.98 43.96 -13.89
N ARG A 147 5.96 43.05 -13.82
CA ARG A 147 7.39 43.35 -14.05
C ARG A 147 7.70 43.86 -15.46
N SER A 148 6.79 43.76 -16.42
CA SER A 148 6.98 44.34 -17.77
C SER A 148 6.45 45.77 -17.88
N TYR A 149 5.47 46.17 -17.06
CA TYR A 149 4.72 47.42 -17.27
C TYR A 149 4.70 48.37 -16.08
N VAL A 150 4.59 47.85 -14.85
CA VAL A 150 4.26 48.66 -13.67
C VAL A 150 5.09 48.30 -12.45
N TRP A 151 5.27 49.26 -11.55
CA TRP A 151 5.93 49.01 -10.28
C TRP A 151 5.43 49.95 -9.17
N TRP A 152 5.37 49.41 -7.96
CA TRP A 152 5.30 50.18 -6.72
C TRP A 152 5.78 49.30 -5.56
N PRO A 153 6.12 49.89 -4.39
CA PRO A 153 6.52 49.12 -3.22
C PRO A 153 5.42 48.14 -2.79
N GLY A 154 5.73 46.85 -2.66
CA GLY A 154 4.77 45.84 -2.18
C GLY A 154 3.78 45.31 -3.24
N ILE A 155 3.97 45.61 -4.53
CA ILE A 155 3.13 45.09 -5.62
C ILE A 155 2.98 43.56 -5.59
N GLU A 156 4.06 42.84 -5.28
CA GLU A 156 4.03 41.38 -5.25
C GLU A 156 3.03 40.84 -4.22
N SER A 157 3.08 41.34 -2.97
CA SER A 157 2.14 40.93 -1.92
C SER A 157 0.69 41.26 -2.27
N GLN A 158 0.44 42.39 -2.93
CA GLN A 158 -0.90 42.77 -3.35
C GLN A 158 -1.43 41.87 -4.48
N ILE A 159 -0.58 41.48 -5.44
CA ILE A 159 -0.92 40.48 -6.47
C ILE A 159 -1.29 39.14 -5.82
N GLU A 160 -0.52 38.71 -4.80
CA GLU A 160 -0.83 37.46 -4.10
C GLU A 160 -2.17 37.53 -3.37
N LEU A 161 -2.44 38.65 -2.70
CA LEU A 161 -3.70 38.87 -2.01
C LEU A 161 -4.88 38.88 -3.00
N GLN A 162 -4.75 39.58 -4.13
CA GLN A 162 -5.77 39.65 -5.19
C GLN A 162 -6.10 38.25 -5.74
N ALA A 163 -5.08 37.45 -6.08
CA ALA A 163 -5.26 36.11 -6.59
C ALA A 163 -5.87 35.16 -5.54
N LYS A 164 -5.49 35.29 -4.27
CA LYS A 164 -6.05 34.50 -3.15
C LYS A 164 -7.48 34.90 -2.80
N ALA A 165 -7.83 36.19 -2.87
CA ALA A 165 -9.15 36.70 -2.54
C ALA A 165 -10.20 36.46 -3.66
N CYS A 166 -9.75 36.15 -4.88
CA CYS A 166 -10.65 35.97 -6.01
C CYS A 166 -11.50 34.69 -5.90
N HIS A 167 -12.82 34.87 -5.78
CA HIS A 167 -13.79 33.78 -5.62
C HIS A 167 -13.82 32.82 -6.82
N SER A 168 -13.70 33.32 -8.06
CA SER A 168 -13.67 32.43 -9.25
C SER A 168 -12.40 31.58 -9.29
N CYS A 169 -11.24 32.15 -8.93
CA CYS A 169 -9.99 31.40 -8.82
C CYS A 169 -10.05 30.37 -7.68
N GLN A 170 -10.65 30.70 -6.53
CA GLN A 170 -10.84 29.77 -5.41
C GLN A 170 -11.64 28.53 -5.81
N ARG A 171 -12.70 28.69 -6.60
CA ARG A 171 -13.56 27.58 -7.04
C ARG A 171 -12.91 26.60 -8.02
N VAL A 172 -11.87 27.04 -8.74
CA VAL A 172 -11.15 26.24 -9.74
C VAL A 172 -9.74 25.87 -9.23
N GLN A 173 -9.50 25.98 -7.93
CA GLN A 173 -8.23 25.55 -7.35
C GLN A 173 -8.01 24.06 -7.59
N LYS A 174 -6.74 23.70 -7.74
CA LYS A 174 -6.33 22.30 -7.82
C LYS A 174 -6.66 21.61 -6.50
N GLU A 175 -6.94 20.31 -6.59
CA GLU A 175 -7.06 19.47 -5.41
C GLU A 175 -5.83 19.64 -4.51
N PRO A 176 -6.01 19.61 -3.17
CA PRO A 176 -4.90 19.69 -2.25
C PRO A 176 -3.93 18.53 -2.52
N VAL A 177 -2.67 18.75 -2.16
CA VAL A 177 -1.69 17.65 -2.17
C VAL A 177 -2.22 16.53 -1.28
N LEU A 178 -2.18 15.29 -1.79
CA LEU A 178 -2.61 14.11 -1.06
C LEU A 178 -1.97 14.09 0.33
N ALA A 179 -2.81 13.95 1.36
CA ALA A 179 -2.33 13.86 2.73
C ALA A 179 -1.37 12.67 2.88
N PRO A 180 -0.39 12.74 3.82
CA PRO A 180 0.46 11.59 4.13
C PRO A 180 -0.38 10.36 4.46
N LEU A 181 0.00 9.20 3.88
CA LEU A 181 -0.67 7.93 4.17
C LEU A 181 -0.54 7.61 5.66
N HIS A 182 -1.66 7.51 6.36
CA HIS A 182 -1.73 6.98 7.71
C HIS A 182 -2.09 5.49 7.62
N PRO A 183 -1.11 4.57 7.71
CA PRO A 183 -1.39 3.16 7.59
C PRO A 183 -2.19 2.69 8.80
N TRP A 184 -3.09 1.74 8.57
CA TRP A 184 -3.69 0.99 9.65
C TRP A 184 -2.61 0.33 10.51
N LEU A 185 -2.78 0.39 11.84
CA LEU A 185 -1.98 -0.42 12.75
C LEU A 185 -2.13 -1.89 12.36
N TRP A 186 -1.01 -2.61 12.30
CA TRP A 186 -1.01 -4.04 12.06
C TRP A 186 -1.70 -4.75 13.23
N PRO A 187 -2.69 -5.63 13.01
CA PRO A 187 -3.33 -6.35 14.10
C PRO A 187 -2.32 -7.30 14.76
N SER A 188 -2.41 -7.52 16.07
CA SER A 188 -1.43 -8.37 16.77
C SER A 188 -1.70 -9.87 16.58
N CYS A 189 -2.96 -10.24 16.33
CA CYS A 189 -3.41 -11.62 16.24
C CYS A 189 -4.27 -11.85 14.98
N PRO A 190 -4.35 -13.10 14.48
CA PRO A 190 -5.31 -13.47 13.44
C PRO A 190 -6.75 -13.18 13.87
N TRP A 191 -7.59 -12.79 12.92
CA TRP A 191 -9.02 -12.54 13.11
C TRP A 191 -9.39 -11.36 14.03
N ASP A 192 -8.41 -10.53 14.40
CA ASP A 192 -8.63 -9.35 15.25
C ASP A 192 -9.35 -8.21 14.51
N ARG A 193 -8.93 -7.95 13.27
CA ARG A 193 -9.57 -7.00 12.35
C ARG A 193 -9.90 -7.68 11.04
N ILE A 194 -11.18 -7.66 10.68
CA ILE A 194 -11.65 -8.17 9.39
C ILE A 194 -12.13 -7.04 8.49
N HIS A 195 -11.92 -7.20 7.19
CA HIS A 195 -12.43 -6.31 6.16
C HIS A 195 -13.48 -7.04 5.34
N VAL A 196 -14.64 -6.42 5.19
CA VAL A 196 -15.80 -7.01 4.50
C VAL A 196 -16.15 -6.13 3.30
N ASP A 197 -16.44 -6.78 2.17
CA ASP A 197 -16.85 -6.10 0.94
C ASP A 197 -17.77 -7.00 0.11
N PHE A 198 -18.60 -6.38 -0.73
CA PHE A 198 -19.44 -7.08 -1.69
C PHE A 198 -18.83 -7.01 -3.09
N ALA A 199 -18.67 -8.17 -3.73
CA ALA A 199 -18.28 -8.26 -5.12
C ALA A 199 -19.46 -8.72 -5.98
N GLY A 200 -19.83 -7.96 -7.01
CA GLY A 200 -20.77 -8.43 -8.02
C GLY A 200 -21.60 -7.31 -8.67
N PRO A 201 -22.60 -7.69 -9.49
CA PRO A 201 -22.93 -9.07 -9.88
C PRO A 201 -21.91 -9.64 -10.88
N PHE A 202 -21.49 -10.89 -10.68
CA PHE A 202 -20.57 -11.61 -11.59
C PHE A 202 -21.06 -13.03 -11.84
N GLU A 203 -21.18 -13.41 -13.12
CA GLU A 203 -21.81 -14.67 -13.56
C GLU A 203 -23.21 -14.90 -12.92
N GLY A 204 -23.97 -13.83 -12.70
CA GLY A 204 -25.33 -13.88 -12.14
C GLY A 204 -25.42 -13.92 -10.60
N HIS A 205 -24.28 -13.94 -9.90
CA HIS A 205 -24.23 -14.01 -8.44
C HIS A 205 -23.56 -12.80 -7.79
N MET A 206 -23.94 -12.51 -6.55
CA MET A 206 -23.21 -11.59 -5.66
C MET A 206 -22.32 -12.41 -4.73
N TYR A 207 -21.21 -11.84 -4.28
CA TYR A 207 -20.27 -12.52 -3.39
C TYR A 207 -19.97 -11.63 -2.19
N LEU A 208 -20.10 -12.18 -0.99
CA LEU A 208 -19.62 -11.55 0.24
C LEU A 208 -18.17 -11.98 0.45
N VAL A 209 -17.26 -11.01 0.45
CA VAL A 209 -15.83 -11.22 0.64
C VAL A 209 -15.47 -10.74 2.04
N VAL A 210 -14.80 -11.60 2.80
CA VAL A 210 -14.26 -11.28 4.12
C VAL A 210 -12.78 -11.60 4.11
N VAL A 211 -11.94 -10.64 4.52
CA VAL A 211 -10.49 -10.80 4.54
C VAL A 211 -9.95 -10.42 5.92
N ASP A 212 -9.18 -11.33 6.53
CA ASP A 212 -8.46 -11.04 7.77
C ASP A 212 -7.28 -10.09 7.51
N ALA A 213 -7.17 -9.03 8.32
CA ALA A 213 -6.11 -8.05 8.17
C ALA A 213 -4.73 -8.57 8.57
N HIS A 214 -4.64 -9.52 9.49
CA HIS A 214 -3.37 -10.06 9.95
C HIS A 214 -2.81 -11.10 8.97
N SER A 215 -3.49 -12.23 8.82
CA SER A 215 -3.04 -13.36 8.00
C SER A 215 -3.26 -13.17 6.50
N LYS A 216 -4.08 -12.18 6.10
CA LYS A 216 -4.59 -12.04 4.72
C LYS A 216 -5.47 -13.22 4.30
N TRP A 217 -6.05 -13.95 5.25
CA TRP A 217 -6.94 -15.08 5.00
C TRP A 217 -8.25 -14.62 4.37
N PRO A 218 -8.61 -15.09 3.16
CA PRO A 218 -9.89 -14.77 2.55
C PRO A 218 -10.94 -15.84 2.81
N GLU A 219 -12.17 -15.38 3.02
CA GLU A 219 -13.41 -16.17 2.97
C GLU A 219 -14.34 -15.51 1.96
N VAL A 220 -14.92 -16.31 1.06
CA VAL A 220 -15.85 -15.82 0.03
C VAL A 220 -17.10 -16.68 0.05
N HIS A 221 -18.26 -16.03 0.15
CA HIS A 221 -19.56 -16.68 0.16
C HIS A 221 -20.42 -16.19 -1.00
N ILE A 222 -20.97 -17.12 -1.78
CA ILE A 222 -21.93 -16.82 -2.84
C ILE A 222 -23.26 -16.43 -2.19
N MET A 223 -23.83 -15.32 -2.66
CA MET A 223 -25.05 -14.71 -2.12
C MET A 223 -26.07 -14.54 -3.26
N ASP A 224 -27.26 -15.13 -3.09
CA ASP A 224 -28.38 -14.92 -4.01
C ASP A 224 -29.03 -13.54 -3.81
N ARG A 225 -28.99 -13.05 -2.57
CA ARG A 225 -29.53 -11.75 -2.15
C ARG A 225 -28.55 -11.02 -1.25
N THR A 226 -28.37 -9.74 -1.49
CA THR A 226 -27.52 -8.84 -0.70
C THR A 226 -28.32 -8.11 0.37
N THR A 227 -29.23 -8.81 1.05
CA THR A 227 -29.98 -8.22 2.17
C THR A 227 -29.15 -8.26 3.46
N THR A 228 -29.42 -7.34 4.38
CA THR A 228 -28.76 -7.31 5.69
C THR A 228 -28.93 -8.62 6.44
N GLY A 229 -30.15 -9.13 6.59
CA GLY A 229 -30.40 -10.38 7.32
C GLY A 229 -29.63 -11.59 6.78
N LYS A 230 -29.44 -11.71 5.46
CA LYS A 230 -28.59 -12.77 4.88
C LYS A 230 -27.10 -12.54 5.14
N THR A 231 -26.66 -11.29 5.07
CA THR A 231 -25.28 -10.92 5.44
C THR A 231 -24.98 -11.29 6.89
N ILE A 232 -25.90 -10.97 7.81
CA ILE A 232 -25.80 -11.33 9.24
C ILE A 232 -25.76 -12.85 9.40
N GLN A 233 -26.60 -13.60 8.69
CA GLN A 233 -26.61 -15.06 8.76
C GLN A 233 -25.24 -15.67 8.37
N VAL A 234 -24.64 -15.18 7.29
CA VAL A 234 -23.32 -15.64 6.84
C VAL A 234 -22.24 -15.25 7.86
N LEU A 235 -22.26 -14.00 8.35
CA LEU A 235 -21.29 -13.54 9.36
C LEU A 235 -21.42 -14.31 10.68
N ARG A 236 -22.63 -14.63 11.15
CA ARG A 236 -22.83 -15.50 12.32
C ARG A 236 -22.15 -16.85 12.13
N GLY A 237 -22.29 -17.44 10.94
CA GLY A 237 -21.64 -18.71 10.61
C GLY A 237 -20.12 -18.61 10.48
N LEU A 238 -19.57 -17.43 10.18
CA LEU A 238 -18.13 -17.18 10.20
C LEU A 238 -17.62 -16.97 11.63
N PHE A 239 -18.36 -16.20 12.42
CA PHE A 239 -18.03 -15.94 13.82
C PHE A 239 -18.09 -17.21 14.68
N SER A 240 -18.97 -18.16 14.35
CA SER A 240 -18.99 -19.46 15.03
C SER A 240 -17.78 -20.34 14.69
N ARG A 241 -17.15 -20.16 13.52
CA ARG A 241 -15.99 -20.96 13.08
C ARG A 241 -14.67 -20.40 13.59
N HIS A 242 -14.53 -19.07 13.57
CA HIS A 242 -13.25 -18.39 13.79
C HIS A 242 -13.23 -17.53 15.06
N GLY A 243 -14.39 -17.29 15.67
CA GLY A 243 -14.57 -16.36 16.78
C GLY A 243 -15.02 -14.96 16.33
N LEU A 244 -15.28 -14.10 17.32
CA LEU A 244 -15.68 -12.72 17.12
C LEU A 244 -14.44 -11.83 16.88
N PRO A 245 -14.43 -10.99 15.84
CA PRO A 245 -13.38 -9.99 15.67
C PRO A 245 -13.60 -8.79 16.59
N HIS A 246 -12.53 -8.07 16.97
CA HIS A 246 -12.67 -6.81 17.69
C HIS A 246 -13.13 -5.68 16.76
N VAL A 247 -12.63 -5.68 15.51
CA VAL A 247 -12.93 -4.63 14.52
C VAL A 247 -13.40 -5.24 13.20
N LEU A 248 -14.53 -4.75 12.71
CA LEU A 248 -15.04 -5.01 11.37
C LEU A 248 -14.97 -3.73 10.56
N ALA A 249 -14.25 -3.75 9.44
CA ALA A 249 -14.19 -2.64 8.49
C ALA A 249 -15.03 -2.95 7.26
N SER A 250 -15.90 -2.03 6.83
CA SER A 250 -16.68 -2.17 5.60
C SER A 250 -16.75 -0.87 4.80
N ASP A 251 -17.30 -0.95 3.60
CA ASP A 251 -17.75 0.22 2.86
C ASP A 251 -19.08 0.77 3.43
N ASN A 252 -19.60 1.83 2.80
CA ASN A 252 -20.90 2.41 3.13
C ASN A 252 -22.08 1.72 2.40
N GLY A 253 -21.93 0.44 2.04
CA GLY A 253 -23.01 -0.33 1.43
C GLY A 253 -24.29 -0.30 2.28
N PRO A 254 -25.49 -0.29 1.68
CA PRO A 254 -26.75 -0.19 2.41
C PRO A 254 -26.95 -1.34 3.41
N GLN A 255 -26.36 -2.51 3.14
CA GLN A 255 -26.38 -3.68 4.02
C GLN A 255 -25.67 -3.38 5.34
N PHE A 256 -24.51 -2.74 5.27
CA PHE A 256 -23.68 -2.43 6.43
C PHE A 256 -24.12 -1.16 7.16
N CYS A 257 -24.87 -0.27 6.49
CA CYS A 257 -25.41 0.95 7.10
C CYS A 257 -26.77 0.75 7.80
N SER A 258 -27.38 -0.42 7.68
CA SER A 258 -28.70 -0.69 8.25
C SER A 258 -28.69 -0.79 9.78
N GLU A 259 -29.80 -0.41 10.41
CA GLU A 259 -29.96 -0.45 11.87
C GLU A 259 -29.83 -1.89 12.42
N GLU A 260 -30.40 -2.86 11.71
CA GLU A 260 -30.31 -4.29 12.03
C GLU A 260 -28.83 -4.74 12.13
N PHE A 261 -27.98 -4.28 11.23
CA PHE A 261 -26.54 -4.60 11.26
C PHE A 261 -25.83 -3.95 12.45
N GLY A 262 -26.15 -2.69 12.73
CA GLY A 262 -25.61 -1.98 13.89
C GLY A 262 -26.02 -2.62 15.22
N MET A 263 -27.26 -3.09 15.35
CA MET A 263 -27.73 -3.84 16.51
C MET A 263 -26.99 -5.17 16.65
N PHE A 264 -26.80 -5.90 15.55
CA PHE A 264 -26.07 -7.17 15.54
C PHE A 264 -24.62 -7.00 16.01
N GLN A 265 -23.93 -5.96 15.56
CA GLN A 265 -22.55 -5.70 15.97
C GLN A 265 -22.44 -5.29 17.44
N LYS A 266 -23.32 -4.38 17.89
CA LYS A 266 -23.40 -3.98 19.31
C LYS A 266 -23.67 -5.16 20.23
N ALA A 267 -24.58 -6.05 19.84
CA ALA A 267 -24.91 -7.25 20.62
C ALA A 267 -23.72 -8.21 20.77
N ASN A 268 -22.80 -8.23 19.79
CA ASN A 268 -21.60 -9.06 19.83
C ASN A 268 -20.34 -8.29 20.32
N GLY A 269 -20.46 -7.01 20.66
CA GLY A 269 -19.31 -6.18 21.06
C GLY A 269 -18.29 -5.91 19.96
N VAL A 270 -18.68 -6.04 18.68
CA VAL A 270 -17.79 -5.83 17.52
C VAL A 270 -17.79 -4.34 17.14
N ASN A 271 -16.62 -3.72 17.07
CA ASN A 271 -16.51 -2.33 16.63
C ASN A 271 -16.56 -2.21 15.10
N HIS A 272 -17.54 -1.49 14.57
CA HIS A 272 -17.73 -1.30 13.14
C HIS A 272 -17.17 0.01 12.64
N ILE A 273 -16.17 -0.07 11.78
CA ILE A 273 -15.58 1.09 11.12
C ILE A 273 -16.02 1.10 9.67
N ARG A 274 -16.58 2.22 9.23
CA ARG A 274 -16.99 2.43 7.84
C ARG A 274 -15.98 3.32 7.12
N SER A 275 -15.74 3.05 5.84
CA SER A 275 -14.96 3.96 5.01
C SER A 275 -15.66 5.31 4.91
N ALA A 276 -14.91 6.41 4.96
CA ALA A 276 -15.49 7.71 4.62
C ALA A 276 -15.91 7.71 3.14
N PRO A 277 -17.01 8.39 2.76
CA PRO A 277 -17.36 8.56 1.36
C PRO A 277 -16.16 9.09 0.56
N TYR A 278 -15.88 8.49 -0.60
CA TYR A 278 -14.73 8.82 -1.46
C TYR A 278 -13.33 8.54 -0.88
N HIS A 279 -13.22 7.78 0.23
CA HIS A 279 -11.94 7.29 0.77
C HIS A 279 -11.84 5.75 0.73
N PRO A 280 -11.68 5.15 -0.47
CA PRO A 280 -11.61 3.68 -0.65
C PRO A 280 -10.41 3.06 0.08
N ALA A 281 -9.37 3.85 0.36
CA ALA A 281 -8.18 3.42 1.08
C ALA A 281 -8.48 2.74 2.44
N THR A 282 -9.59 3.12 3.09
CA THR A 282 -9.99 2.57 4.39
C THR A 282 -10.32 1.07 4.31
N ASN A 283 -10.98 0.62 3.25
CA ASN A 283 -11.32 -0.79 3.00
C ASN A 283 -10.47 -1.43 1.89
N GLY A 284 -9.35 -0.80 1.55
CA GLY A 284 -8.52 -1.18 0.41
C GLY A 284 -7.88 -2.60 0.49
N LEU A 285 -8.01 -3.30 1.63
CA LEU A 285 -7.62 -4.71 1.73
C LEU A 285 -8.65 -5.62 1.06
N ALA A 286 -9.94 -5.47 1.40
CA ALA A 286 -10.99 -6.25 0.79
C ALA A 286 -11.12 -5.90 -0.70
N GLU A 287 -11.06 -4.62 -1.07
CA GLU A 287 -11.12 -4.19 -2.47
C GLU A 287 -10.00 -4.82 -3.32
N ARG A 288 -8.76 -4.86 -2.81
CA ARG A 288 -7.63 -5.50 -3.49
C ARG A 288 -7.88 -6.99 -3.71
N PHE A 289 -8.39 -7.68 -2.69
CA PHE A 289 -8.74 -9.09 -2.85
C PHE A 289 -9.89 -9.29 -3.84
N VAL A 290 -10.92 -8.43 -3.82
CA VAL A 290 -12.02 -8.44 -4.79
C VAL A 290 -11.50 -8.33 -6.23
N GLN A 291 -10.49 -7.49 -6.48
CA GLN A 291 -9.84 -7.41 -7.80
C GLN A 291 -9.16 -8.72 -8.19
N THR A 292 -8.36 -9.32 -7.28
CA THR A 292 -7.72 -10.62 -7.52
C THR A 292 -8.75 -11.72 -7.78
N PHE A 293 -9.83 -11.75 -6.99
CA PHE A 293 -10.94 -12.67 -7.11
C PHE A 293 -11.64 -12.56 -8.46
N LYS A 294 -12.04 -11.34 -8.86
CA LYS A 294 -12.68 -11.09 -10.16
C LYS A 294 -11.78 -11.49 -11.32
N HIS A 295 -10.48 -11.19 -11.24
CA HIS A 295 -9.53 -11.57 -12.28
C HIS A 295 -9.41 -13.09 -12.42
N ALA A 296 -9.23 -13.80 -11.30
CA ALA A 296 -9.10 -15.26 -11.30
C ALA A 296 -10.37 -15.98 -11.75
N LEU A 297 -11.55 -15.50 -11.35
CA LEU A 297 -12.80 -16.01 -11.90
C LEU A 297 -12.90 -15.72 -13.39
N LYS A 298 -12.68 -14.50 -13.85
CA LYS A 298 -12.74 -14.18 -15.28
C LYS A 298 -11.80 -15.06 -16.13
N ALA A 299 -10.60 -15.35 -15.62
CA ALA A 299 -9.62 -16.20 -16.31
C ALA A 299 -10.01 -17.69 -16.35
N SER A 300 -10.72 -18.19 -15.33
CA SER A 300 -11.17 -19.59 -15.25
C SER A 300 -12.57 -19.83 -15.85
N ARG A 301 -13.12 -18.85 -16.56
CA ARG A 301 -14.48 -18.94 -17.10
C ARG A 301 -14.60 -20.10 -18.09
N GLY A 302 -15.60 -20.96 -17.88
CA GLY A 302 -15.91 -22.10 -18.76
C GLY A 302 -15.16 -23.41 -18.41
N THR A 303 -14.27 -23.42 -17.42
CA THR A 303 -13.54 -24.66 -17.07
C THR A 303 -14.31 -25.58 -16.12
N ALA A 304 -15.14 -25.03 -15.23
CA ALA A 304 -15.85 -25.75 -14.17
C ALA A 304 -16.99 -24.88 -13.60
N PRO A 305 -17.90 -25.44 -12.77
CA PRO A 305 -18.88 -24.67 -12.02
C PRO A 305 -18.22 -23.59 -11.14
N VAL A 306 -18.95 -22.51 -10.87
CA VAL A 306 -18.47 -21.34 -10.12
C VAL A 306 -17.90 -21.72 -8.74
N GLN A 307 -18.63 -22.57 -7.99
CA GLN A 307 -18.21 -23.00 -6.65
C GLN A 307 -16.86 -23.72 -6.69
N GLN A 308 -16.67 -24.66 -7.60
CA GLN A 308 -15.42 -25.41 -7.72
C GLN A 308 -14.22 -24.53 -8.10
N ARG A 309 -14.45 -23.52 -8.97
CA ARG A 309 -13.44 -22.52 -9.32
C ARG A 309 -13.07 -21.65 -8.12
N LEU A 310 -14.07 -21.24 -7.34
CA LEU A 310 -13.90 -20.46 -6.12
C LEU A 310 -13.10 -21.24 -5.07
N ASP A 311 -13.43 -22.52 -4.84
CA ASP A 311 -12.72 -23.37 -3.89
C ASP A 311 -11.27 -23.60 -4.31
N THR A 312 -11.02 -23.80 -5.62
CA THR A 312 -9.67 -23.93 -6.18
C THR A 312 -8.86 -22.64 -6.00
N LEU A 313 -9.49 -21.49 -6.24
CA LEU A 313 -8.87 -20.18 -6.04
C LEU A 313 -8.51 -19.96 -4.56
N LEU A 314 -9.45 -20.23 -3.65
CA LEU A 314 -9.24 -20.06 -2.21
C LEU A 314 -8.10 -20.94 -1.71
N LEU A 315 -8.08 -22.23 -2.08
CA LEU A 315 -7.00 -23.14 -1.68
C LEU A 315 -5.64 -22.67 -2.20
N THR A 316 -5.59 -22.22 -3.47
CA THR A 316 -4.35 -21.73 -4.08
C THR A 316 -3.87 -20.44 -3.39
N TYR A 317 -4.78 -19.49 -3.16
CA TYR A 317 -4.45 -18.22 -2.51
C TYR A 317 -3.94 -18.43 -1.08
N ARG A 318 -4.62 -19.29 -0.30
CA ARG A 318 -4.25 -19.61 1.10
C ARG A 318 -2.85 -20.24 1.22
N ASN A 319 -2.38 -20.92 0.17
CA ASN A 319 -1.07 -21.55 0.11
C ASN A 319 0.00 -20.72 -0.62
N THR A 320 -0.36 -19.58 -1.21
CA THR A 320 0.58 -18.71 -1.92
C THR A 320 1.17 -17.68 -0.96
N PRO A 321 2.50 -17.53 -0.87
CA PRO A 321 3.11 -16.49 -0.04
C PRO A 321 2.66 -15.10 -0.47
N HIS A 322 2.21 -14.28 0.48
CA HIS A 322 1.75 -12.93 0.18
C HIS A 322 2.93 -11.94 0.20
N ALA A 323 2.99 -11.01 -0.76
CA ALA A 323 4.15 -10.12 -0.94
C ALA A 323 4.51 -9.29 0.30
N THR A 324 3.49 -8.86 1.07
CA THR A 324 3.66 -8.03 2.27
C THR A 324 4.12 -8.84 3.49
N THR A 325 3.53 -10.01 3.75
CA THR A 325 3.82 -10.82 4.94
C THR A 325 4.96 -11.80 4.72
N ARG A 326 5.31 -12.10 3.45
CA ARG A 326 6.25 -13.14 3.01
C ARG A 326 5.90 -14.58 3.43
N GLU A 327 4.92 -14.75 4.31
CA GLU A 327 4.33 -16.01 4.71
C GLU A 327 3.00 -16.28 4.01
N THR A 328 2.57 -17.55 4.01
CA THR A 328 1.27 -17.94 3.44
C THR A 328 0.13 -17.64 4.42
N PRO A 329 -1.07 -17.25 3.93
CA PRO A 329 -2.21 -17.04 4.82
C PRO A 329 -2.54 -18.25 5.69
N ALA A 330 -2.39 -19.47 5.16
CA ALA A 330 -2.60 -20.69 5.93
C ALA A 330 -1.64 -20.84 7.11
N MET A 331 -0.36 -20.48 6.95
CA MET A 331 0.60 -20.50 8.05
C MET A 331 0.27 -19.47 9.12
N LEU A 332 -0.12 -18.26 8.72
CA LEU A 332 -0.43 -17.18 9.68
C LEU A 332 -1.77 -17.38 10.40
N PHE A 333 -2.75 -18.00 9.74
CA PHE A 333 -4.09 -18.17 10.28
C PHE A 333 -4.26 -19.49 11.03
N ILE A 334 -3.89 -20.61 10.42
CA ILE A 334 -4.09 -21.96 10.97
C ILE A 334 -2.83 -22.48 11.68
N GLY A 335 -1.65 -21.93 11.39
CA GLY A 335 -0.38 -22.42 11.91
C GLY A 335 0.20 -23.61 11.12
N ARG A 336 -0.39 -23.95 9.97
CA ARG A 336 0.11 -25.04 9.09
C ARG A 336 -0.15 -24.76 7.61
N LYS A 337 0.68 -25.32 6.73
CA LYS A 337 0.44 -25.31 5.28
C LYS A 337 -0.72 -26.26 4.95
N LEU A 338 -1.61 -25.85 4.05
CA LEU A 338 -2.66 -26.73 3.56
C LEU A 338 -2.07 -27.66 2.50
N CYS A 339 -2.43 -28.93 2.54
CA CYS A 339 -1.97 -29.89 1.54
C CYS A 339 -2.56 -29.53 0.18
N SER A 340 -1.69 -29.38 -0.81
CA SER A 340 -2.02 -29.12 -2.20
C SER A 340 -1.56 -30.26 -3.10
N ARG A 341 -2.05 -30.29 -4.34
CA ARG A 341 -1.57 -31.25 -5.36
C ARG A 341 -0.06 -31.17 -5.59
N LEU A 342 0.54 -29.99 -5.37
CA LEU A 342 1.99 -29.79 -5.52
C LEU A 342 2.80 -30.42 -4.38
N ASP A 343 2.20 -30.61 -3.20
CA ASP A 343 2.90 -31.24 -2.08
C ASP A 343 3.13 -32.74 -2.32
N PHE A 344 2.28 -33.38 -3.12
CA PHE A 344 2.48 -34.77 -3.55
C PHE A 344 3.61 -34.96 -4.57
N LEU A 345 4.15 -33.87 -5.15
CA LEU A 345 5.35 -33.94 -6.01
C LEU A 345 6.63 -34.13 -5.17
N LYS A 346 6.58 -33.83 -3.87
CA LYS A 346 7.71 -34.01 -2.98
C LYS A 346 7.76 -35.44 -2.44
N PRO A 347 8.94 -36.06 -2.32
CA PRO A 347 9.06 -37.36 -1.68
C PRO A 347 8.54 -37.27 -0.24
N ILE A 348 7.60 -38.16 0.09
CA ILE A 348 6.89 -38.15 1.36
C ILE A 348 7.90 -38.32 2.50
N LEU A 349 7.94 -37.37 3.44
CA LEU A 349 8.81 -37.44 4.63
C LEU A 349 8.58 -38.75 5.41
N ALA A 350 7.33 -39.18 5.55
CA ALA A 350 6.99 -40.47 6.14
C ALA A 350 7.64 -41.66 5.42
N GLY A 351 7.77 -41.64 4.09
CA GLY A 351 8.49 -42.67 3.34
C GLY A 351 10.00 -42.62 3.56
N THR A 352 10.56 -41.44 3.84
CA THR A 352 11.98 -41.29 4.19
C THR A 352 12.26 -41.73 5.64
N VAL A 353 11.38 -41.36 6.57
CA VAL A 353 11.45 -41.80 7.98
C VAL A 353 11.26 -43.32 8.06
N ARG A 354 10.28 -43.88 7.34
CA ARG A 354 10.03 -45.33 7.32
C ARG A 354 11.22 -46.09 6.74
N ARG A 355 11.80 -45.64 5.61
CA ARG A 355 13.05 -46.21 5.07
C ARG A 355 14.22 -46.13 6.05
N SER A 356 14.35 -45.02 6.80
CA SER A 356 15.38 -44.89 7.83
C SER A 356 15.13 -45.81 9.03
N GLN A 357 13.88 -45.99 9.43
CA GLN A 357 13.47 -46.91 10.50
C GLN A 357 13.67 -48.37 10.07
N ASP A 358 13.31 -48.72 8.83
CA ASP A 358 13.50 -50.04 8.24
C ASP A 358 14.99 -50.36 8.10
N ALA A 359 15.82 -49.41 7.63
CA ALA A 359 17.27 -49.55 7.59
C ALA A 359 17.86 -49.72 9.00
N GLN A 360 17.38 -48.96 9.98
CA GLN A 360 17.79 -49.11 11.37
C GLN A 360 17.39 -50.48 11.94
N GLN A 361 16.19 -50.98 11.63
CA GLN A 361 15.73 -52.32 12.01
C GLN A 361 16.60 -53.40 11.35
N GLN A 362 16.91 -53.28 10.05
CA GLN A 362 17.74 -54.24 9.32
C GLN A 362 19.18 -54.29 9.84
N CYS A 363 19.82 -53.14 10.08
CA CYS A 363 21.15 -53.09 10.70
C CYS A 363 21.14 -53.70 12.11
N ARG A 364 20.07 -53.47 12.88
CA ARG A 364 19.94 -54.03 14.23
C ARG A 364 19.68 -55.54 14.19
N GLN A 365 18.86 -56.02 13.27
CA GLN A 365 18.58 -57.45 13.02
C GLN A 365 19.84 -58.21 12.57
N GLN A 366 20.71 -57.62 11.75
CA GLN A 366 22.01 -58.23 11.38
C GLN A 366 22.93 -58.44 12.57
N HIS A 367 22.81 -57.63 13.63
CA HIS A 367 23.62 -57.71 14.85
C HIS A 367 22.87 -58.25 16.08
N SER A 368 21.58 -58.56 15.98
CA SER A 368 20.76 -59.02 17.11
C SER A 368 20.25 -60.45 16.90
N ARG A 369 20.41 -61.29 17.92
CA ARG A 369 19.75 -62.60 17.99
C ARG A 369 18.35 -62.44 18.58
N ASP A 370 17.35 -63.02 17.94
CA ASP A 370 15.99 -63.08 18.48
C ASP A 370 16.01 -63.85 19.80
N ARG A 371 15.60 -63.16 20.87
CA ARG A 371 15.47 -63.71 22.21
C ARG A 371 14.00 -63.67 22.57
N TRP A 372 13.47 -64.79 23.04
CA TRP A 372 12.11 -64.87 23.55
C TRP A 372 12.10 -65.84 24.72
N PHE A 373 11.28 -65.54 25.71
CA PHE A 373 11.13 -66.34 26.92
C PHE A 373 9.69 -66.85 27.03
N THR A 374 9.55 -68.06 27.55
CA THR A 374 8.26 -68.69 27.82
C THR A 374 7.75 -68.38 29.22
N VAL A 375 6.43 -68.36 29.39
CA VAL A 375 5.81 -68.16 30.71
C VAL A 375 6.14 -69.37 31.58
N GLY A 376 6.72 -69.13 32.77
CA GLY A 376 7.22 -70.16 33.68
C GLY A 376 8.74 -70.39 33.62
N GLU A 377 9.45 -69.78 32.68
CA GLU A 377 10.90 -69.97 32.51
C GLU A 377 11.72 -69.18 33.55
N PRO A 378 12.75 -69.79 34.17
CA PRO A 378 13.66 -69.08 35.07
C PRO A 378 14.65 -68.22 34.29
N VAL A 379 14.61 -66.91 34.54
CA VAL A 379 15.40 -65.89 33.83
C VAL A 379 16.19 -65.02 34.81
N LEU A 380 17.31 -64.49 34.36
CA LEU A 380 18.04 -63.44 35.06
C LEU A 380 17.54 -62.08 34.58
N VAL A 381 17.15 -61.21 35.50
CA VAL A 381 16.58 -59.90 35.25
C VAL A 381 17.51 -58.82 35.76
N ARG A 382 17.73 -57.76 34.98
CA ARG A 382 18.58 -56.66 35.41
C ARG A 382 17.94 -55.86 36.55
N ASP A 383 18.68 -55.71 37.66
CA ASP A 383 18.33 -54.78 38.74
C ASP A 383 19.05 -53.44 38.53
N TYR A 384 18.30 -52.36 38.71
CA TYR A 384 18.78 -50.98 38.55
C TYR A 384 18.94 -50.26 39.89
N ARG A 385 18.62 -50.93 41.01
CA ARG A 385 18.89 -50.43 42.35
C ARG A 385 20.39 -50.55 42.65
N LYS A 386 20.96 -49.57 43.37
CA LYS A 386 22.41 -49.49 43.67
C LYS A 386 22.88 -50.66 44.56
N GLY A 387 23.17 -51.80 43.97
CA GLY A 387 23.83 -52.96 44.58
C GLY A 387 24.92 -53.51 43.65
N GLU A 388 25.87 -54.28 44.21
CA GLU A 388 27.01 -54.84 43.46
C GLU A 388 26.58 -55.87 42.40
N ASP A 389 25.44 -56.54 42.62
CA ASP A 389 24.88 -57.53 41.70
C ASP A 389 23.88 -56.93 40.71
N LYS A 390 24.28 -56.90 39.43
CA LYS A 390 23.50 -56.31 38.33
C LYS A 390 22.34 -57.19 37.84
N TRP A 391 22.32 -58.47 38.20
CA TRP A 391 21.35 -59.45 37.69
C TRP A 391 20.72 -60.23 38.84
N THR A 392 19.40 -60.31 38.85
CA THR A 392 18.60 -60.96 39.91
C THR A 392 17.73 -62.04 39.30
N HIS A 393 17.54 -63.15 40.01
CA HIS A 393 16.74 -64.27 39.55
C HIS A 393 15.24 -63.95 39.57
N GLY A 394 14.54 -64.32 38.49
CA GLY A 394 13.09 -64.25 38.46
C GLY A 394 12.46 -65.28 37.53
N VAL A 395 11.15 -65.44 37.63
CA VAL A 395 10.36 -66.35 36.79
C VAL A 395 9.36 -65.54 35.96
N VAL A 396 9.31 -65.80 34.66
CA VAL A 396 8.40 -65.06 33.76
C VAL A 396 6.94 -65.42 34.09
N LEU A 397 6.13 -64.44 34.47
CA LEU A 397 4.72 -64.63 34.81
C LEU A 397 3.80 -64.45 33.60
N GLU A 398 4.02 -63.39 32.82
CA GLU A 398 3.20 -63.11 31.64
C GLU A 398 3.96 -62.28 30.61
N LYS A 399 3.61 -62.49 29.33
CA LYS A 399 4.10 -61.66 28.22
C LYS A 399 3.10 -60.53 27.98
N THR A 400 3.43 -59.31 28.44
CA THR A 400 2.55 -58.14 28.31
C THR A 400 2.69 -57.44 26.94
N GLY A 401 3.71 -57.74 26.15
CA GLY A 401 3.89 -57.21 24.79
C GLY A 401 4.93 -57.97 23.98
N PRO A 402 5.20 -57.59 22.72
CA PRO A 402 6.10 -58.34 21.83
C PRO A 402 7.51 -58.59 22.41
N VAL A 403 8.02 -57.60 23.15
CA VAL A 403 9.37 -57.56 23.74
C VAL A 403 9.35 -57.23 25.25
N SER A 404 8.19 -57.29 25.90
CA SER A 404 8.00 -56.89 27.31
C SER A 404 7.34 -57.99 28.12
N TYR A 405 7.92 -58.29 29.28
CA TYR A 405 7.52 -59.38 30.17
C TYR A 405 7.32 -58.88 31.59
N LYS A 406 6.37 -59.47 32.32
CA LYS A 406 6.34 -59.38 33.79
C LYS A 406 7.06 -60.58 34.37
N VAL A 407 7.99 -60.32 35.28
CA VAL A 407 8.83 -61.33 35.91
C VAL A 407 8.68 -61.22 37.42
N ASN A 408 8.45 -62.36 38.08
CA ASN A 408 8.41 -62.44 39.53
C ASN A 408 9.83 -62.62 40.08
N VAL A 409 10.31 -61.66 40.87
CA VAL A 409 11.67 -61.67 41.46
C VAL A 409 11.57 -62.06 42.95
N GLY A 410 10.84 -63.15 43.22
CA GLY A 410 10.66 -63.70 44.56
C GLY A 410 10.18 -62.66 45.60
N ALA A 411 11.00 -62.44 46.63
CA ALA A 411 10.70 -61.51 47.73
C ALA A 411 10.65 -60.01 47.32
N GLN A 412 11.13 -59.65 46.12
CA GLN A 412 11.19 -58.27 45.63
C GLN A 412 9.99 -57.87 44.74
N GLY A 413 9.03 -58.78 44.57
CA GLY A 413 7.77 -58.55 43.84
C GLY A 413 7.87 -58.72 42.33
N VAL A 414 6.81 -58.28 41.64
CA VAL A 414 6.65 -58.43 40.18
C VAL A 414 7.20 -57.22 39.43
N TRP A 415 8.15 -57.42 38.52
CA TRP A 415 8.78 -56.36 37.74
C TRP A 415 8.40 -56.46 36.26
N LYS A 416 8.22 -55.31 35.61
CA LYS A 416 8.06 -55.23 34.15
C LYS A 416 9.41 -54.94 33.49
N ARG A 417 9.85 -55.79 32.56
CA ARG A 417 11.18 -55.74 31.95
C ARG A 417 11.16 -56.00 30.45
N HIS A 418 12.08 -55.36 29.75
CA HIS A 418 12.30 -55.56 28.32
C HIS A 418 13.16 -56.80 28.08
N VAL A 419 13.02 -57.46 26.93
CA VAL A 419 13.80 -58.66 26.57
C VAL A 419 15.32 -58.45 26.65
N ASP A 420 15.80 -57.24 26.33
CA ASP A 420 17.22 -56.87 26.43
C ASP A 420 17.74 -56.75 27.88
N GLN A 421 16.82 -56.73 28.85
CA GLN A 421 17.10 -56.66 30.29
C GLN A 421 16.94 -58.01 30.96
N MET A 422 16.86 -59.09 30.17
CA MET A 422 16.66 -60.46 30.61
C MET A 422 17.67 -61.38 29.94
N LEU A 423 18.15 -62.39 30.67
CA LEU A 423 19.08 -63.41 30.18
C LEU A 423 18.57 -64.81 30.51
N THR A 424 18.77 -65.74 29.58
CA THR A 424 18.52 -67.17 29.81
C THR A 424 19.55 -67.70 30.80
N ARG A 425 19.10 -68.51 31.75
CA ARG A 425 19.99 -69.18 32.70
C ARG A 425 20.73 -70.31 31.97
N PRO A 426 22.08 -70.40 32.03
CA PRO A 426 22.78 -71.61 31.61
C PRO A 426 22.56 -72.72 32.64
N GLU A 427 22.09 -73.89 32.19
CA GLU A 427 21.96 -75.08 33.03
C GLU A 427 23.35 -75.66 33.33
N SER A 428 23.78 -75.62 34.59
CA SER A 428 24.89 -76.44 35.09
C SER A 428 24.35 -77.86 35.32
N GLY A 429 24.79 -78.81 34.50
CA GLY A 429 24.12 -80.09 34.29
C GLY A 429 24.28 -81.18 35.36
N SER A 430 23.41 -82.18 35.23
CA SER A 430 23.61 -83.55 35.75
C SER A 430 22.71 -84.56 35.00
N GLN A 431 23.37 -85.41 34.22
CA GLN A 431 23.13 -86.83 33.85
C GLN A 431 21.72 -87.40 33.57
N GLN A 432 21.54 -87.83 32.31
CA GLN A 432 20.92 -89.04 31.70
C GLN A 432 19.79 -89.79 32.46
N VAL A 433 18.71 -90.24 31.80
CA VAL A 433 18.63 -91.56 31.11
C VAL A 433 17.59 -91.57 29.96
N THR A 434 17.94 -92.35 28.94
CA THR A 434 17.31 -92.78 27.67
C THR A 434 15.84 -93.21 27.70
N VAL A 435 15.10 -93.06 26.58
CA VAL A 435 14.56 -94.14 25.69
C VAL A 435 14.08 -93.50 24.36
N ASP A 436 14.41 -94.17 23.26
CA ASP A 436 14.16 -93.82 21.84
C ASP A 436 12.74 -94.18 21.32
N PRO A 437 12.36 -93.84 20.05
CA PRO A 437 11.02 -93.40 19.60
C PRO A 437 10.14 -94.50 18.95
N PRO A 438 8.95 -94.19 18.39
CA PRO A 438 8.82 -94.01 16.92
C PRO A 438 7.75 -92.96 16.49
N THR A 439 7.93 -92.11 15.46
CA THR A 439 7.84 -92.30 13.98
C THR A 439 6.44 -92.08 13.38
N SER A 440 6.37 -91.11 12.43
CA SER A 440 5.42 -90.93 11.31
C SER A 440 3.94 -90.61 11.66
N SER A 441 3.15 -89.85 10.91
CA SER A 441 3.16 -89.53 9.48
C SER A 441 2.29 -88.30 9.18
N GLN A 442 2.70 -87.57 8.13
CA GLN A 442 1.95 -86.76 7.16
C GLN A 442 0.40 -86.69 7.26
N MET A 443 -0.15 -85.49 7.07
CA MET A 443 -0.92 -85.09 5.87
C MET A 443 -1.68 -83.75 6.12
N SER A 444 -1.47 -82.77 5.25
CA SER A 444 -2.44 -81.70 4.92
C SER A 444 -3.35 -82.22 3.78
N PRO A 445 -4.32 -81.46 3.18
CA PRO A 445 -4.94 -80.17 3.53
C PRO A 445 -6.50 -80.19 3.37
N ALA A 446 -7.21 -79.09 3.68
CA ALA A 446 -8.35 -78.58 2.87
C ALA A 446 -8.94 -77.27 3.41
N GLN A 447 -9.47 -76.49 2.45
CA GLN A 447 -10.00 -75.13 2.54
C GLN A 447 -11.52 -75.09 2.84
N SER A 448 -12.00 -73.98 3.41
CA SER A 448 -13.27 -73.25 3.11
C SER A 448 -13.31 -72.04 4.07
N GLY A 449 -13.47 -70.78 3.64
CA GLY A 449 -14.72 -70.12 3.19
C GLY A 449 -15.69 -70.02 4.39
N SER A 450 -16.19 -68.89 4.91
CA SER A 450 -16.51 -67.56 4.38
C SER A 450 -17.01 -66.66 5.54
N ASP A 451 -17.02 -65.34 5.32
CA ASP A 451 -17.84 -64.25 5.91
C ASP A 451 -18.66 -64.46 7.20
N THR A 452 -18.62 -63.47 8.11
CA THR A 452 -19.73 -62.52 8.37
C THR A 452 -19.42 -61.56 9.53
N MET A 453 -19.72 -60.29 9.30
CA MET A 453 -19.75 -59.14 10.24
C MET A 453 -20.63 -59.37 11.47
N LEU A 454 -20.29 -58.76 12.61
CA LEU A 454 -21.27 -58.21 13.58
C LEU A 454 -20.58 -57.30 14.63
N HIS A 455 -21.01 -56.03 14.67
CA HIS A 455 -20.90 -55.15 15.83
C HIS A 455 -22.12 -55.38 16.75
N PRO A 456 -22.00 -55.10 18.06
CA PRO A 456 -22.80 -54.03 18.66
C PRO A 456 -21.96 -53.13 19.62
N TYR A 457 -22.13 -51.80 19.70
CA TYR A 457 -23.02 -51.04 20.61
C TYR A 457 -23.03 -51.62 22.05
N THR A 458 -22.78 -50.90 23.16
CA THR A 458 -23.37 -49.61 23.61
C THR A 458 -22.65 -49.07 24.88
N SER A 459 -22.57 -47.75 25.01
CA SER A 459 -22.71 -46.85 26.21
C SER A 459 -22.24 -47.23 27.64
N LEU A 460 -21.65 -46.23 28.34
CA LEU A 460 -22.08 -45.61 29.63
C LEU A 460 -20.99 -44.57 30.06
N GLN A 461 -21.29 -43.25 30.09
CA GLN A 461 -21.62 -42.40 31.27
C GLN A 461 -20.51 -42.37 32.35
N GLU A 462 -19.76 -41.26 32.44
CA GLU A 462 -19.93 -40.11 33.35
C GLU A 462 -19.48 -40.41 34.79
N GLU A 463 -18.40 -39.75 35.25
CA GLU A 463 -18.33 -39.23 36.61
C GLU A 463 -17.26 -38.13 36.77
N THR A 464 -17.63 -37.17 37.61
CA THR A 464 -17.09 -35.84 37.88
C THR A 464 -16.06 -35.89 39.01
N VAL A 465 -14.98 -35.10 38.98
CA VAL A 465 -14.29 -34.65 40.21
C VAL A 465 -13.80 -33.21 40.07
N GLU A 466 -14.19 -32.38 41.04
CA GLU A 466 -13.85 -30.98 41.25
C GLU A 466 -12.41 -30.73 41.76
N GLN A 467 -11.89 -29.58 41.34
CA GLN A 467 -11.08 -28.57 42.06
C GLN A 467 -9.94 -28.97 43.03
N VAL A 468 -8.76 -28.35 42.86
CA VAL A 468 -8.14 -27.48 43.89
C VAL A 468 -7.29 -26.37 43.23
N LEU A 469 -7.49 -25.15 43.73
CA LEU A 469 -6.86 -23.87 43.43
C LEU A 469 -5.44 -23.75 44.01
N GLY A 470 -4.51 -23.10 43.31
CA GLY A 470 -3.17 -22.80 43.81
C GLY A 470 -2.60 -21.51 43.22
N THR A 471 -2.70 -20.44 44.00
CA THR A 471 -2.25 -19.06 43.76
C THR A 471 -0.73 -18.93 43.89
N THR A 472 -0.04 -18.29 42.94
CA THR A 472 1.25 -17.60 43.20
C THR A 472 1.45 -16.41 42.26
N SER A 473 2.01 -15.36 42.84
CA SER A 473 2.22 -13.98 42.39
C SER A 473 3.37 -13.80 41.37
N PRO A 474 3.49 -12.62 40.72
CA PRO A 474 4.31 -12.39 39.53
C PRO A 474 5.75 -11.91 39.84
N PRO A 475 6.74 -12.12 38.95
CA PRO A 475 8.00 -11.40 39.03
C PRO A 475 8.05 -10.20 38.05
N GLU A 476 8.28 -9.05 38.67
CA GLU A 476 9.20 -7.95 38.35
C GLU A 476 9.63 -7.64 36.90
N THR A 477 9.49 -6.35 36.59
CA THR A 477 10.03 -5.62 35.44
C THR A 477 11.56 -5.44 35.53
N PRO A 478 12.30 -5.61 34.43
CA PRO A 478 13.60 -4.96 34.26
C PRO A 478 13.57 -3.85 33.20
N GLN A 479 13.67 -2.62 33.72
CA GLN A 479 14.50 -1.49 33.31
C GLN A 479 14.93 -1.28 31.84
N SER A 480 14.67 -0.04 31.43
CA SER A 480 15.17 0.70 30.27
C SER A 480 16.70 0.71 30.16
N LEU A 481 17.21 0.35 28.98
CA LEU A 481 18.57 0.65 28.54
C LEU A 481 18.52 1.70 27.41
N LYS A 482 19.22 2.81 27.64
CA LYS A 482 19.46 3.90 26.68
C LYS A 482 20.33 3.40 25.51
N PRO A 483 20.12 3.85 24.26
CA PRO A 483 21.00 3.55 23.15
C PRO A 483 22.28 4.40 23.19
N ALA A 484 23.43 3.76 22.96
CA ALA A 484 24.72 4.37 22.72
C ALA A 484 24.87 4.83 21.24
N PRO A 485 25.84 5.69 20.92
CA PRO A 485 25.75 6.62 19.79
C PRO A 485 26.16 6.01 18.44
N THR A 486 25.60 6.68 17.42
CA THR A 486 25.79 6.58 15.98
C THR A 486 27.25 6.48 15.56
N ASP A 487 27.56 5.50 14.71
CA ASP A 487 28.71 5.59 13.81
C ASP A 487 28.21 5.55 12.36
N CYS A 488 28.47 6.65 11.67
CA CYS A 488 28.24 6.85 10.26
C CYS A 488 29.34 6.08 9.51
N THR A 489 28.98 5.33 8.47
CA THR A 489 29.53 5.44 7.10
C THR A 489 29.15 4.17 6.33
N GLN A 490 28.25 4.29 5.34
CA GLN A 490 28.35 3.65 4.03
C GLN A 490 27.15 4.07 3.18
N VAL A 491 27.40 5.04 2.30
CA VAL A 491 26.48 5.41 1.21
C VAL A 491 26.61 4.34 0.14
N SER A 492 25.64 3.44 0.02
CA SER A 492 25.50 2.57 -1.16
C SER A 492 24.60 3.27 -2.18
N GLU A 493 25.16 3.54 -3.35
CA GLU A 493 24.51 4.21 -4.48
C GLU A 493 23.17 3.58 -4.86
N SER A 494 22.11 4.39 -4.89
CA SER A 494 20.82 4.00 -5.43
C SER A 494 20.87 3.90 -6.96
N VAL A 495 20.72 2.70 -7.51
CA VAL A 495 20.55 2.47 -8.95
C VAL A 495 19.28 3.17 -9.44
N ARG A 496 19.45 4.17 -10.33
CA ARG A 496 18.34 4.90 -10.98
C ARG A 496 17.63 4.02 -12.02
N ARG A 497 16.29 4.00 -11.97
CA ARG A 497 15.40 3.19 -12.85
C ARG A 497 14.95 3.88 -14.16
N TYR A 498 15.59 4.97 -14.61
CA TYR A 498 15.22 5.63 -15.87
C TYR A 498 16.44 6.02 -16.71
N PRO A 499 16.37 5.91 -18.05
CA PRO A 499 17.48 6.26 -18.93
C PRO A 499 17.69 7.78 -19.01
N VAL A 500 18.96 8.19 -19.08
CA VAL A 500 19.39 9.59 -19.25
C VAL A 500 19.05 10.06 -20.66
N ARG A 501 18.30 11.16 -20.81
CA ARG A 501 18.12 11.85 -22.10
C ARG A 501 19.37 12.66 -22.41
N VAL A 502 20.11 12.27 -23.44
CA VAL A 502 21.16 13.09 -24.04
C VAL A 502 20.52 14.02 -25.06
N THR A 503 20.50 15.32 -24.79
CA THR A 503 20.09 16.34 -25.76
C THR A 503 21.23 16.58 -26.74
N LYS A 504 21.08 16.16 -28.00
CA LYS A 504 21.98 16.58 -29.09
C LYS A 504 21.62 18.03 -29.49
N PRO A 505 22.60 18.95 -29.55
CA PRO A 505 22.35 20.28 -30.10
C PRO A 505 22.08 20.21 -31.62
N PRO A 506 21.34 21.19 -32.19
CA PRO A 506 20.99 21.19 -33.61
C PRO A 506 22.23 21.41 -34.48
N ALA A 507 22.38 20.59 -35.52
CA ALA A 507 23.41 20.77 -36.53
C ALA A 507 23.14 22.05 -37.33
N ARG A 508 23.93 23.10 -37.06
CA ARG A 508 24.05 24.26 -37.93
C ARG A 508 25.53 24.46 -38.28
N TYR A 509 25.76 24.47 -39.59
CA TYR A 509 26.98 24.78 -40.32
C TYR A 509 28.13 23.77 -40.21
N TRP A 510 28.10 22.80 -41.12
CA TRP A 510 29.27 22.41 -41.88
C TRP A 510 28.87 22.36 -43.36
N ASP A 511 29.82 22.76 -44.21
CA ASP A 511 29.84 22.79 -45.68
C ASP A 511 29.41 24.11 -46.37
N GLY A 512 30.41 24.82 -46.91
CA GLY A 512 30.29 25.98 -47.79
C GLY A 512 31.40 26.99 -47.62
#